data_AF-A0A535KHW1-F1
#
_entry.id   AF-A0A535KHW1-F1
#
_cell.length_a   1.000
_cell.length_b   1.000
_cell.length_c   1.000
_cell.angle_alpha   90.00
_cell.angle_beta   90.00
_cell.angle_gamma   90.00
#
_symmetry.space_group_name_H-M   'P 1'
#
loop_
_entity.id
_entity.type
_entity.pdbx_description
1 polymer ?
#
loop_
_entity_poly.entity_id
_entity_poly.type
_entity_poly.pdbx_seq_one_letter_code
_entity_poly.pdbx_strand_id
1 'polypeptide(L)'
;LRLQVGTVITTPDLTQVLGIGYNGNARGLPNRCDSTTPGACGCIHSEMNAVIKSGAQLPGKVMFVSASPCVMCAKMAINANVARVYYREAYRDPAGLDVLRQGGVEVIHYNRWCDLWR
;
A
#
# COMPACT_ATOMS: atom_id res chain seq x y z
N LEU A 1 6.23 0.36 -15.88
CA LEU A 1 6.37 -0.12 -14.48
C LEU A 1 6.75 -1.59 -14.49
N ARG A 2 7.69 -2.04 -13.63
CA ARG A 2 8.13 -3.46 -13.62
C ARG A 2 7.26 -4.37 -12.76
N LEU A 3 6.70 -3.85 -11.66
CA LEU A 3 5.74 -4.55 -10.81
C LEU A 3 4.42 -3.77 -10.86
N GLN A 4 3.29 -4.46 -10.95
CA GLN A 4 1.96 -3.86 -10.84
C GLN A 4 1.45 -4.08 -9.42
N VAL A 5 1.26 -2.99 -8.68
CA VAL A 5 0.82 -3.05 -7.27
C VAL A 5 -0.48 -2.29 -7.14
N GLY A 6 -1.45 -2.88 -6.44
CA GLY A 6 -2.73 -2.27 -6.11
C GLY A 6 -2.91 -2.18 -4.60
N THR A 7 -3.54 -1.11 -4.15
CA THR A 7 -3.88 -0.87 -2.74
C THR A 7 -5.31 -0.36 -2.61
N VAL A 8 -6.03 -0.87 -1.61
CA VAL A 8 -7.35 -0.40 -1.18
C VAL A 8 -7.30 -0.12 0.32
N ILE A 9 -7.87 1.00 0.75
CA ILE A 9 -8.03 1.35 2.17
C ILE A 9 -9.52 1.48 2.45
N THR A 10 -10.00 0.84 3.51
CA THR A 10 -11.40 0.80 3.90
C THR A 10 -11.62 1.35 5.32
N THR A 11 -12.88 1.56 5.65
CA THR A 11 -13.33 1.74 7.03
C THR A 11 -13.03 0.51 7.90
N PRO A 12 -12.99 0.65 9.24
CA PRO A 12 -12.70 -0.45 10.16
C PRO A 12 -13.68 -1.63 10.07
N ASP A 13 -14.94 -1.34 9.74
CA ASP A 13 -16.04 -2.29 9.56
C ASP A 13 -16.13 -2.87 8.14
N LEU A 14 -15.19 -2.49 7.26
CA LEU A 14 -15.05 -2.96 5.87
C LEU A 14 -16.23 -2.62 4.95
N THR A 15 -17.11 -1.70 5.34
CA THR A 15 -18.31 -1.37 4.55
C THR A 15 -18.08 -0.29 3.49
N GLN A 16 -17.01 0.51 3.61
CA GLN A 16 -16.72 1.60 2.67
C GLN A 16 -15.25 1.61 2.25
N VAL A 17 -15.02 1.84 0.96
CA VAL A 17 -13.69 2.11 0.40
C VAL A 17 -13.39 3.60 0.53
N LEU A 18 -12.33 3.92 1.28
CA LEU A 18 -11.87 5.29 1.53
C LEU A 18 -10.87 5.75 0.47
N GLY A 19 -10.01 4.84 -0.01
CA GLY A 19 -8.97 5.19 -0.96
C GLY A 19 -8.50 3.99 -1.78
N ILE A 20 -8.18 4.25 -3.04
CA ILE A 20 -7.57 3.27 -3.94
C ILE A 20 -6.31 3.83 -4.58
N GLY A 21 -5.33 2.97 -4.80
CA GLY A 21 -4.09 3.34 -5.45
C GLY A 21 -3.53 2.20 -6.29
N TYR A 22 -2.92 2.57 -7.40
CA TYR A 22 -1.99 1.73 -8.14
C TYR A 22 -0.70 2.53 -8.30
N ASN A 23 0.41 1.84 -8.58
CA ASN A 23 1.69 2.51 -8.76
C ASN A 23 1.79 3.21 -10.13
N GLY A 24 2.22 4.47 -10.12
CA GLY A 24 2.20 5.34 -11.30
C GLY A 24 2.75 6.73 -10.99
N ASN A 25 2.95 7.54 -12.03
CA ASN A 25 3.43 8.91 -11.84
C ASN A 25 2.32 9.86 -11.35
N ALA A 26 2.70 11.06 -10.90
CA ALA A 26 1.77 12.08 -10.42
C ALA A 26 0.79 12.49 -11.52
N ARG A 27 -0.40 12.97 -11.10
CA ARG A 27 -1.43 13.49 -12.01
C ARG A 27 -0.83 14.58 -12.91
N GLY A 28 -1.04 14.45 -14.22
CA GLY A 28 -0.57 15.40 -15.22
C GLY A 28 0.84 15.10 -15.74
N LEU A 29 1.58 14.17 -15.14
CA LEU A 29 2.86 13.69 -15.66
C LEU A 29 2.67 12.43 -16.51
N PRO A 30 3.59 12.15 -17.46
CA PRO A 30 3.56 10.91 -18.22
C PRO A 30 3.69 9.69 -17.30
N ASN A 31 2.88 8.66 -17.52
CA ASN A 31 2.90 7.45 -16.70
C ASN A 31 4.08 6.51 -17.06
N ARG A 32 5.30 6.99 -16.82
CA ARG A 32 6.56 6.26 -16.97
C ARG A 32 7.48 6.59 -15.79
N CYS A 33 8.54 5.78 -15.60
CA CYS A 33 9.57 6.10 -14.62
C CYS A 33 10.31 7.39 -15.01
N ASP A 34 10.70 8.16 -14.00
CA ASP A 34 11.53 9.37 -14.14
C ASP A 34 13.00 9.01 -14.41
N SER A 35 13.44 7.84 -13.97
CA SER A 35 14.77 7.29 -14.22
C SER A 35 14.73 5.82 -14.61
N THR A 36 15.73 5.40 -15.39
CA THR A 36 15.98 3.99 -15.75
C THR A 36 16.83 3.27 -14.71
N THR A 37 17.39 4.01 -13.74
CA THR A 37 18.23 3.43 -12.68
C THR A 37 17.39 2.51 -11.78
N PRO A 38 17.80 1.25 -11.56
CA PRO A 38 17.08 0.33 -10.68
C PRO A 38 16.84 0.92 -9.29
N GLY A 39 15.60 0.85 -8.81
CA GLY A 39 15.21 1.41 -7.51
C GLY A 39 14.94 2.92 -7.50
N ALA A 40 15.26 3.65 -8.58
CA ALA A 40 15.05 5.09 -8.67
C ALA A 40 13.94 5.48 -9.68
N CYS A 41 12.93 4.63 -9.85
CA CYS A 41 11.88 4.84 -10.87
C CYS A 41 11.11 6.17 -10.69
N GLY A 42 11.03 6.72 -9.47
CA GLY A 42 10.32 8.00 -9.20
C GLY A 42 8.79 7.90 -9.18
N CYS A 43 8.21 6.82 -9.70
CA CYS A 43 6.77 6.59 -9.60
C CYS A 43 6.29 6.48 -8.14
N ILE A 44 5.10 7.02 -7.91
CA ILE A 44 4.42 6.94 -6.62
C ILE A 44 3.92 5.51 -6.43
N HIS A 45 4.14 4.96 -5.24
CA HIS A 45 3.68 3.63 -4.87
C HIS A 45 2.15 3.59 -4.71
N SER A 46 1.55 2.40 -4.86
CA SER A 46 0.10 2.25 -4.78
C SER A 46 -0.43 2.63 -3.39
N GLU A 47 0.32 2.33 -2.34
CA GLU A 47 -0.03 2.63 -0.96
C GLU A 47 -0.09 4.14 -0.72
N MET A 48 0.89 4.88 -1.24
CA MET A 48 0.92 6.34 -1.15
C MET A 48 -0.29 6.94 -1.86
N ASN A 49 -0.59 6.46 -3.06
CA ASN A 49 -1.76 6.90 -3.83
C ASN A 49 -3.09 6.60 -3.13
N ALA A 50 -3.19 5.47 -2.43
CA ALA A 50 -4.38 5.13 -1.64
C ALA A 50 -4.49 6.00 -0.39
N VAL A 51 -3.38 6.21 0.34
CA VAL A 51 -3.33 7.04 1.56
C VAL A 51 -3.77 8.47 1.27
N ILE A 52 -3.27 9.09 0.19
CA ILE A 52 -3.64 10.46 -0.23
C ILE A 52 -5.16 10.63 -0.39
N LYS A 53 -5.87 9.56 -0.79
CA LYS A 53 -7.32 9.59 -1.01
C LYS A 53 -8.14 9.19 0.21
N SER A 54 -7.54 8.50 1.18
CA SER A 54 -8.25 7.86 2.30
C SER A 54 -8.66 8.79 3.45
N GLY A 55 -8.20 10.04 3.46
CA GLY A 55 -8.47 11.01 4.53
C GLY A 55 -7.76 10.71 5.86
N ALA A 56 -7.32 11.74 6.58
CA ALA A 56 -6.50 11.56 7.79
C ALA A 56 -7.31 11.18 9.04
N GLN A 57 -8.53 11.70 9.19
CA GLN A 57 -9.23 11.78 10.49
C GLN A 57 -9.78 10.45 11.04
N LEU A 58 -10.07 9.47 10.19
CA LEU A 58 -10.70 8.22 10.63
C LEU A 58 -9.68 7.25 11.25
N PRO A 59 -9.77 6.88 12.54
CA PRO A 59 -8.89 5.87 13.12
C PRO A 59 -9.29 4.45 12.73
N GLY A 60 -8.33 3.52 12.80
CA GLY A 60 -8.61 2.09 12.69
C GLY A 60 -8.78 1.55 11.27
N LYS A 61 -8.32 2.29 10.25
CA LYS A 61 -8.49 1.91 8.84
C LYS A 61 -7.86 0.55 8.55
N VAL A 62 -8.37 -0.12 7.53
CA VAL A 62 -7.81 -1.39 7.04
C VAL A 62 -7.25 -1.19 5.65
N MET A 63 -6.00 -1.59 5.44
CA MET A 63 -5.31 -1.52 4.14
C MET A 63 -5.15 -2.93 3.57
N PHE A 64 -5.47 -3.08 2.29
CA PHE A 64 -5.22 -4.27 1.50
C PHE A 64 -4.24 -3.92 0.39
N VAL A 65 -3.15 -4.67 0.23
CA VAL A 65 -2.12 -4.39 -0.78
C VAL A 65 -1.63 -5.67 -1.44
N SER A 66 -1.37 -5.64 -2.75
CA SER A 66 -0.96 -6.84 -3.49
C SER A 66 0.49 -7.27 -3.24
N ALA A 67 1.36 -6.37 -2.75
CA ALA A 67 2.73 -6.66 -2.35
C ALA A 67 3.04 -6.01 -1.00
N SER A 68 3.91 -6.61 -0.17
CA SER A 68 4.24 -6.03 1.13
C SER A 68 4.84 -4.63 0.99
N PRO A 69 4.41 -3.67 1.83
CA PRO A 69 4.81 -2.28 1.69
C PRO A 69 6.28 -2.05 2.00
N CYS A 70 6.88 -1.05 1.34
CA CYS A 70 8.22 -0.58 1.70
C CYS A 70 8.19 0.23 3.01
N VAL A 71 9.35 0.52 3.59
CA VAL A 71 9.51 1.30 4.83
C VAL A 71 8.78 2.65 4.79
N MET A 72 8.85 3.38 3.68
CA MET A 72 8.16 4.67 3.56
C MET A 72 6.65 4.52 3.52
N CYS A 73 6.13 3.54 2.77
CA CYS A 73 4.69 3.27 2.72
C CYS A 73 4.15 2.79 4.08
N ALA A 74 4.93 1.99 4.81
CA ALA A 74 4.62 1.57 6.17
C ALA A 74 4.47 2.75 7.13
N LYS A 75 5.45 3.68 7.15
CA LYS A 75 5.38 4.91 7.97
C LYS A 75 4.14 5.75 7.63
N MET A 76 3.81 5.87 6.34
CA MET A 76 2.62 6.59 5.90
C MET A 76 1.32 5.91 6.35
N ALA A 77 1.25 4.57 6.28
CA ALA A 77 0.08 3.82 6.75
C ALA A 77 -0.17 4.05 8.25
N ILE A 78 0.89 4.00 9.07
CA ILE A 78 0.83 4.30 10.51
C ILE A 78 0.27 5.71 10.73
N ASN A 79 0.86 6.72 10.07
CA ASN A 79 0.43 8.11 10.21
C ASN A 79 -0.97 8.39 9.64
N ALA A 80 -1.46 7.51 8.77
CA ALA A 80 -2.82 7.54 8.23
C ALA A 80 -3.84 6.81 9.12
N ASN A 81 -3.46 6.42 10.34
CA ASN A 81 -4.30 5.68 11.29
C ASN A 81 -4.79 4.31 10.77
N VAL A 82 -3.96 3.64 9.95
CA VAL A 82 -4.20 2.24 9.57
C VAL A 82 -3.87 1.34 10.76
N ALA A 83 -4.82 0.51 11.17
CA ALA A 83 -4.64 -0.46 12.25
C ALA A 83 -4.33 -1.87 11.76
N ARG A 84 -4.72 -2.20 10.52
CA ARG A 84 -4.55 -3.53 9.92
C ARG A 84 -4.07 -3.41 8.47
N VAL A 85 -3.05 -4.21 8.12
CA VAL A 85 -2.55 -4.33 6.74
C VAL A 85 -2.60 -5.79 6.32
N TYR A 86 -3.41 -6.08 5.30
CA TYR A 86 -3.42 -7.34 4.59
C TYR A 86 -2.54 -7.21 3.34
N TYR A 87 -1.55 -8.08 3.18
CA TYR A 87 -0.69 -8.10 2.00
C TYR A 87 -0.72 -9.48 1.32
N ARG A 88 -0.65 -9.51 -0.02
CA ARG A 88 -0.71 -10.78 -0.77
C ARG A 88 0.65 -11.42 -1.01
N GLU A 89 1.62 -10.66 -1.52
CA GLU A 89 2.96 -11.17 -1.84
C GLU A 89 4.01 -10.54 -0.94
N ALA A 90 4.91 -11.33 -0.36
CA ALA A 90 6.08 -10.79 0.32
C ALA A 90 7.05 -10.16 -0.69
N TYR A 91 7.29 -8.86 -0.56
CA TYR A 91 8.31 -8.16 -1.32
C TYR A 91 9.70 -8.47 -0.73
N ARG A 92 10.75 -8.22 -1.53
CA ARG A 92 12.13 -8.68 -1.25
C ARG A 92 12.66 -8.25 0.12
N ASP A 93 12.25 -7.09 0.60
CA ASP A 93 12.69 -6.51 1.86
C ASP A 93 11.53 -6.51 2.87
N PRO A 94 11.62 -7.28 3.98
CA PRO A 94 10.60 -7.33 5.01
C PRO A 94 10.59 -6.10 5.93
N ALA A 95 11.55 -5.19 5.84
CA ALA A 95 11.71 -4.08 6.79
C ALA A 95 10.45 -3.20 6.91
N GLY A 96 9.66 -3.04 5.84
CA GLY A 96 8.39 -2.32 5.91
C GLY A 96 7.36 -3.02 6.80
N LEU A 97 7.33 -4.35 6.83
CA LEU A 97 6.45 -5.11 7.72
C LEU A 97 6.87 -4.93 9.19
N ASP A 98 8.17 -4.88 9.47
CA ASP A 98 8.68 -4.66 10.82
C ASP A 98 8.35 -3.25 11.33
N VAL A 99 8.44 -2.25 10.46
CA VAL A 99 8.02 -0.88 10.78
C VAL A 99 6.53 -0.81 11.11
N LEU A 100 5.67 -1.51 10.35
CA LEU A 100 4.24 -1.60 10.66
C LEU A 100 4.00 -2.19 12.05
N ARG A 101 4.67 -3.32 12.38
CA ARG A 101 4.55 -3.96 13.69
C ARG A 101 5.02 -3.06 14.82
N GLN A 102 6.14 -2.34 14.64
CA GLN A 102 6.64 -1.36 15.60
C GLN A 102 5.65 -0.21 15.83
N GLY A 103 4.91 0.18 14.79
CA GLY A 103 3.83 1.17 14.87
C GLY A 103 2.51 0.64 15.43
N GLY A 104 2.46 -0.59 15.93
CA GLY A 104 1.24 -1.21 16.48
C GLY A 104 0.22 -1.63 15.42
N VAL A 105 0.62 -1.72 14.15
CA VAL A 105 -0.25 -2.17 13.05
C VAL A 105 -0.20 -3.69 12.95
N GLU A 106 -1.37 -4.32 12.93
CA GLU A 106 -1.48 -5.75 12.69
C GLU A 106 -1.20 -6.05 11.21
N VAL A 107 -0.29 -7.00 10.95
CA VAL A 107 0.16 -7.35 9.60
C VAL A 107 -0.24 -8.79 9.28
N ILE A 108 -1.10 -8.97 8.29
CA ILE A 108 -1.65 -10.26 7.89
C ILE A 108 -1.19 -10.61 6.48
N HIS A 109 -0.49 -11.74 6.33
CA HIS A 109 -0.23 -12.32 5.02
C HIS A 109 -1.51 -13.01 4.53
N TYR A 110 -2.09 -12.52 3.45
CA TYR A 110 -3.35 -13.01 2.90
C TYR A 110 -3.17 -13.52 1.48
N ASN A 111 -2.91 -14.82 1.35
CA ASN A 111 -2.74 -15.51 0.07
C ASN A 111 -3.83 -16.55 -0.23
N ARG A 112 -4.87 -16.66 0.61
CA ARG A 112 -5.85 -17.76 0.56
C ARG A 112 -6.62 -17.89 -0.77
N TRP A 113 -6.76 -16.80 -1.54
CA TRP A 113 -7.57 -16.77 -2.77
C TRP A 113 -6.80 -16.19 -3.96
N CYS A 114 -5.46 -16.22 -3.93
CA CYS A 114 -4.65 -15.62 -4.99
C CYS A 114 -4.91 -16.21 -6.38
N ASP A 115 -5.30 -17.48 -6.44
CA ASP A 115 -5.52 -18.20 -7.70
C ASP A 115 -7.00 -18.44 -8.05
N LEU A 116 -7.94 -18.00 -7.19
CA LEU A 116 -9.37 -18.26 -7.35
C LEU A 116 -10.12 -17.21 -8.17
N TRP A 117 -9.49 -16.07 -8.45
CA TRP A 117 -10.07 -14.99 -9.25
C TRP A 117 -9.24 -14.82 -10.53
N ARG A 118 -9.57 -15.61 -11.56
CA ARG A 118 -9.14 -15.38 -12.95
C ARG A 118 -10.35 -15.06 -13.81
#